data_AF-A0AAU5TMV4-F1
#
_entry.id   AF-A0AAU5TMV4-F1
#
_cell.length_a   1.000
_cell.length_b   1.000
_cell.length_c   1.000
_cell.angle_alpha   90.00
_cell.angle_beta   90.00
_cell.angle_gamma   90.00
#
_symmetry.space_group_name_H-M   'P 1'
#
loop_
_entity.id
_entity.type
_entity.pdbx_description
1 polymer ?
#
loop_
_entity_poly.entity_id
_entity_poly.type
_entity_poly.pdbx_seq_one_letter_code
_entity_poly.pdbx_strand_id
1 'polypeptide(L)'
;MTLITRRSVLIAGTATAGAVLLPAATATAGTKSTGEKITVGAGETYELSTTTRVSELSVADGGTLAAPDGHSLSLTVDGVETGQLLTETGGTATLIQAGTYRGDVVLTVAEANDITYETLTFPFRQAVYVDADGVDRDKSVLTAVQGGRLTDTLAKSVSITSTGECFDGVFVQDAAYTLRNPTISLTGNGRCDFAGYGAAVVGDGPATKLVVDGARIDTKGVVRTTVIANDGANVVVKNSRLRARNGVLPADYQATVETPYMQSVPWMLGLDGNVRATNLIGAGTKATYINSTVFSETWGALSVEGGSALKLTVLGSHIGNTGDYGYGTYAIGDATVRVLGSRFDVGSYATIIAGPAAVVHYGDSTRAAVAALNDELELGLSTAELKTVPVTNTVVNSGHFGYMFFGAGTLTLDGGTVVNSERATFLNKGQQTAITVDGSEGARLNPADGIILQMIELDDPGPVMTDGKMLNTGVYTEPTTDPTKDSAFDVTAAHSTDGAAGFTSIKLKGDFYNGMRKGKNMVLTFEDTTVEGVISATRTKHRVSTIDASTFYELGIVTNTVQPAVNNGVVVSLGSGSTWTVTGTSYVTSLAIAADAAVKAPRGKTLTVTVDGTATAVTPGRTYTGAITLTVA
;
A
#
# COMPACT_ATOMS: atom_id res chain seq x y z
N MET A 1 -19.87 -14.56 13.26
CA MET A 1 -19.87 -15.30 14.54
C MET A 1 -19.59 -14.30 15.65
N THR A 2 -20.28 -14.45 16.76
CA THR A 2 -20.78 -13.40 17.66
C THR A 2 -19.72 -12.63 18.45
N LEU A 3 -19.98 -11.32 18.63
CA LEU A 3 -19.33 -10.42 19.58
C LEU A 3 -19.17 -11.05 20.97
N ILE A 4 -17.96 -10.98 21.53
CA ILE A 4 -17.74 -11.16 22.98
C ILE A 4 -17.15 -9.87 23.55
N THR A 5 -17.84 -9.45 24.60
CA THR A 5 -17.78 -8.19 25.33
C THR A 5 -16.52 -8.06 26.19
N ARG A 6 -15.96 -6.85 26.21
CA ARG A 6 -14.98 -6.39 27.19
C ARG A 6 -15.56 -6.54 28.60
N ARG A 7 -14.88 -7.29 29.47
CA ARG A 7 -15.04 -7.21 30.93
C ARG A 7 -13.81 -6.56 31.54
N SER A 8 -14.04 -5.42 32.14
CA SER A 8 -13.14 -4.71 33.04
C SER A 8 -12.80 -5.58 34.25
N VAL A 9 -11.51 -5.67 34.58
CA VAL A 9 -11.04 -6.13 35.89
C VAL A 9 -10.06 -5.08 36.42
N LEU A 10 -10.53 -4.29 37.38
CA LEU A 10 -9.66 -3.62 38.34
C LEU A 10 -9.05 -4.69 39.24
N ILE A 11 -7.72 -4.75 39.34
CA ILE A 11 -7.03 -5.28 40.52
C ILE A 11 -5.98 -4.25 40.94
N ALA A 12 -6.16 -3.78 42.17
CA ALA A 12 -5.25 -2.92 42.89
C ALA A 12 -4.01 -3.70 43.36
N GLY A 13 -2.86 -3.02 43.28
CA GLY A 13 -1.78 -3.07 44.27
C GLY A 13 -1.00 -4.38 44.45
N THR A 14 0.30 -4.33 44.15
CA THR A 14 1.33 -4.50 45.19
C THR A 14 2.69 -4.08 44.64
N ALA A 15 3.26 -3.05 45.26
CA ALA A 15 4.66 -2.69 45.09
C ALA A 15 5.55 -3.80 45.66
N THR A 16 6.51 -4.27 44.88
CA THR A 16 7.76 -4.85 45.41
C THR A 16 8.90 -4.43 44.50
N ALA A 17 9.66 -3.45 45.00
CA ALA A 17 10.94 -3.05 44.45
C ALA A 17 11.95 -4.20 44.62
N GLY A 18 12.30 -4.85 43.52
CA GLY A 18 13.44 -5.76 43.44
C GLY A 18 14.65 -5.01 42.89
N ALA A 19 15.41 -4.36 43.78
CA ALA A 19 16.69 -3.78 43.43
C ALA A 19 17.68 -4.90 43.07
N VAL A 20 17.95 -5.06 41.78
CA VAL A 20 19.11 -5.84 41.31
C VAL A 20 20.32 -4.92 41.38
N LEU A 21 21.09 -5.10 42.45
CA LEU A 21 22.43 -4.54 42.62
C LEU A 21 23.34 -5.07 41.51
N LEU A 22 23.53 -4.29 40.45
CA LEU A 22 24.68 -4.43 39.57
C LEU A 22 25.92 -3.88 40.29
N PRO A 23 27.09 -4.55 40.21
CA PRO A 23 28.30 -4.00 40.78
C PRO A 23 28.65 -2.69 40.07
N ALA A 24 28.85 -1.63 40.84
CA ALA A 24 29.38 -0.37 40.36
C ALA A 24 30.79 -0.58 39.78
N ALA A 25 30.85 -0.81 38.47
CA ALA A 25 32.04 -0.50 37.70
C ALA A 25 32.09 1.02 37.58
N THR A 26 32.86 1.65 38.45
CA THR A 26 33.30 3.04 38.27
C THR A 26 34.06 3.15 36.95
N ALA A 27 33.36 3.51 35.87
CA ALA A 27 33.98 4.05 34.68
C ALA A 27 34.51 5.44 35.04
N THR A 28 35.83 5.56 35.05
CA THR A 28 36.55 6.78 35.38
C THR A 28 36.48 7.72 34.19
N ALA A 29 36.10 8.98 34.43
CA ALA A 29 36.10 10.02 33.40
C ALA A 29 37.54 10.26 32.89
N GLY A 30 37.81 9.79 31.67
CA GLY A 30 39.01 10.14 30.92
C GLY A 30 38.77 11.38 30.06
N THR A 31 39.10 12.56 30.57
CA THR A 31 39.20 13.75 29.71
C THR A 31 40.51 13.72 28.92
N LYS A 32 40.41 13.76 27.59
CA LYS A 32 41.28 14.57 26.73
C LYS A 32 40.50 15.04 25.50
N SER A 33 39.55 15.96 25.71
CA SER A 33 39.23 16.91 24.65
C SER A 33 40.40 17.88 24.54
N THR A 34 41.37 17.57 23.68
CA THR A 34 42.05 18.66 22.97
C THR A 34 41.04 19.14 21.97
N GLY A 35 40.67 20.42 21.94
CA GLY A 35 39.50 21.00 21.24
C GLY A 35 39.31 20.69 19.73
N GLU A 36 40.09 19.78 19.17
CA GLU A 36 39.97 19.21 17.84
C GLU A 36 39.54 17.72 17.82
N LYS A 37 39.60 16.95 18.93
CA LYS A 37 39.39 15.48 18.89
C LYS A 37 38.66 14.91 20.12
N ILE A 38 37.84 13.89 19.91
CA ILE A 38 37.27 13.01 20.95
C ILE A 38 37.74 11.58 20.72
N THR A 39 38.07 10.85 21.80
CA THR A 39 38.39 9.42 21.75
C THR A 39 37.64 8.70 22.86
N VAL A 40 36.92 7.63 22.51
CA VAL A 40 36.20 6.76 23.44
C VAL A 40 36.82 5.36 23.34
N GLY A 41 37.43 4.91 24.43
CA GLY A 41 38.07 3.61 24.54
C GLY A 41 37.08 2.44 24.67
N ALA A 42 37.58 1.22 24.52
CA ALA A 42 36.78 0.02 24.66
C ALA A 42 36.22 -0.11 26.08
N GLY A 43 34.90 -0.30 26.22
CA GLY A 43 34.21 -0.35 27.50
C GLY A 43 34.05 1.01 28.19
N GLU A 44 34.48 2.11 27.57
CA GLU A 44 34.21 3.46 28.05
C GLU A 44 32.85 3.95 27.54
N THR A 45 32.09 4.61 28.42
CA THR A 45 30.93 5.40 28.03
C THR A 45 31.27 6.87 28.17
N TYR A 46 31.13 7.63 27.09
CA TYR A 46 31.30 9.06 27.10
C TYR A 46 29.95 9.76 26.90
N GLU A 47 29.45 10.36 27.98
CA GLU A 47 28.22 11.14 27.98
C GLU A 47 28.49 12.58 27.54
N LEU A 48 27.75 13.04 26.53
CA LEU A 48 27.80 14.39 25.99
C LEU A 48 26.55 15.15 26.40
N SER A 49 26.69 16.10 27.32
CA SER A 49 25.58 16.93 27.78
C SER A 49 25.29 18.15 26.91
N THR A 50 26.16 18.45 25.94
CA THR A 50 26.00 19.58 25.02
C THR A 50 26.47 19.22 23.63
N THR A 51 25.85 19.83 22.62
CA THR A 51 26.26 19.67 21.23
C THR A 51 27.73 20.06 21.07
N THR A 52 28.55 19.11 20.60
CA THR A 52 30.01 19.24 20.56
C THR A 52 30.51 19.09 19.14
N ARG A 53 31.39 20.00 18.71
CA ARG A 53 32.02 20.00 17.39
C ARG A 53 33.52 19.73 17.52
N VAL A 54 34.03 18.79 16.74
CA VAL A 54 35.44 18.40 16.69
C VAL A 54 35.87 18.10 15.24
N SER A 55 37.17 17.97 15.00
CA SER A 55 37.72 17.57 13.69
C SER A 55 37.85 16.04 13.53
N GLU A 56 37.83 15.31 14.66
CA GLU A 56 37.98 13.85 14.69
C GLU A 56 37.25 13.25 15.90
N LEU A 57 36.51 12.18 15.65
CA LEU A 57 35.94 11.30 16.67
C LEU A 57 36.47 9.89 16.44
N SER A 58 37.05 9.27 17.47
CA SER A 58 37.43 7.85 17.44
C SER A 58 36.70 7.08 18.53
N VAL A 59 35.93 6.07 18.15
CA VAL A 59 35.22 5.18 19.06
C VAL A 59 35.79 3.77 18.86
N ALA A 60 36.39 3.20 19.90
CA ALA A 60 36.88 1.82 19.86
C ALA A 60 35.71 0.83 19.94
N ASP A 61 35.93 -0.42 19.53
CA ASP A 61 34.95 -1.49 19.71
C ASP A 61 34.51 -1.62 21.18
N GLY A 62 33.21 -1.59 21.43
CA GLY A 62 32.63 -1.58 22.77
C GLY A 62 32.69 -0.23 23.50
N GLY A 63 33.22 0.83 22.89
CA GLY A 63 33.07 2.21 23.36
C GLY A 63 31.67 2.73 23.04
N THR A 64 31.10 3.52 23.94
CA THR A 64 29.72 4.03 23.83
C THR A 64 29.69 5.54 23.96
N LEU A 65 28.94 6.20 23.08
CA LEU A 65 28.57 7.60 23.22
C LEU A 65 27.13 7.68 23.72
N ALA A 66 26.87 8.54 24.71
CA ALA A 66 25.53 8.71 25.28
C ALA A 66 25.15 10.19 25.34
N ALA A 67 23.84 10.46 25.32
CA ALA A 67 23.27 11.74 25.71
C ALA A 67 22.63 11.61 27.12
N PRO A 68 22.44 12.72 27.85
CA PRO A 68 21.69 12.73 29.09
C PRO A 68 20.26 12.22 28.92
N ASP A 69 19.63 11.82 30.03
CA ASP A 69 18.22 11.47 30.06
C ASP A 69 17.35 12.58 29.41
N GLY A 70 16.33 12.16 28.66
CA GLY A 70 15.47 13.07 27.89
C GLY A 70 16.10 13.65 26.64
N HIS A 71 17.29 13.18 26.23
CA HIS A 71 17.96 13.61 25.01
C HIS A 71 18.38 12.42 24.13
N SER A 72 18.50 12.69 22.84
CA SER A 72 19.07 11.79 21.84
C SER A 72 20.39 12.34 21.31
N LEU A 73 21.26 11.43 20.85
CA LEU A 73 22.54 11.80 20.26
C LEU A 73 22.53 11.51 18.76
N SER A 74 22.95 12.47 17.95
CA SER A 74 23.17 12.28 16.52
C SER A 74 24.55 12.73 16.09
N LEU A 75 25.21 11.95 15.23
CA LEU A 75 26.49 12.27 14.62
C LEU A 75 26.28 12.78 13.19
N THR A 76 26.85 13.95 12.89
CA THR A 76 27.06 14.41 11.51
C THR A 76 28.54 14.57 11.21
N VAL A 77 28.92 14.26 9.97
CA VAL A 77 30.25 14.52 9.41
C VAL A 77 30.08 15.28 8.11
N ASP A 78 30.63 16.49 8.04
CA ASP A 78 30.50 17.39 6.89
C ASP A 78 29.02 17.62 6.49
N GLY A 79 28.13 17.66 7.49
CA GLY A 79 26.69 17.85 7.31
C GLY A 79 25.90 16.62 6.87
N VAL A 80 26.53 15.44 6.79
CA VAL A 80 25.87 14.15 6.54
C VAL A 80 25.63 13.44 7.86
N GLU A 81 24.39 13.08 8.17
CA GLU A 81 24.10 12.23 9.33
C GLU A 81 24.60 10.80 9.08
N THR A 82 25.35 10.23 10.03
CA THR A 82 26.06 8.97 9.82
C THR A 82 26.45 8.27 11.12
N GLY A 83 26.74 6.97 11.00
CA GLY A 83 27.37 6.19 12.06
C GLY A 83 26.39 5.46 12.96
N GLN A 84 25.09 5.75 12.94
CA GLN A 84 24.10 5.04 13.75
C GLN A 84 23.64 3.73 13.11
N LEU A 85 23.50 2.69 13.93
CA LEU A 85 22.96 1.38 13.58
C LEU A 85 22.02 0.91 14.69
N LEU A 86 20.95 0.19 14.34
CA LEU A 86 20.10 -0.52 15.30
C LEU A 86 20.94 -1.50 16.13
N THR A 87 20.67 -1.57 17.43
CA THR A 87 21.44 -2.42 18.35
C THR A 87 21.10 -3.90 18.25
N GLU A 88 19.89 -4.22 17.79
CA GLU A 88 19.39 -5.59 17.64
C GLU A 88 18.19 -5.64 16.69
N THR A 89 17.92 -6.82 16.14
CA THR A 89 16.76 -7.06 15.29
C THR A 89 15.47 -6.95 16.10
N GLY A 90 14.55 -6.13 15.63
CA GLY A 90 13.31 -5.83 16.33
C GLY A 90 13.46 -4.78 17.44
N GLY A 91 14.68 -4.39 17.80
CA GLY A 91 14.95 -3.27 18.70
C GLY A 91 14.54 -1.92 18.09
N THR A 92 14.56 -0.86 18.90
CA THR A 92 14.24 0.50 18.48
C THR A 92 15.38 1.50 18.70
N ALA A 93 16.34 1.17 19.57
CA ALA A 93 17.50 2.01 19.84
C ALA A 93 18.56 1.89 18.76
N THR A 94 19.25 3.00 18.49
CA THR A 94 20.44 3.03 17.64
C THR A 94 21.66 3.51 18.43
N LEU A 95 22.85 3.06 18.06
CA LEU A 95 24.11 3.54 18.62
C LEU A 95 25.08 3.96 17.52
N ILE A 96 25.84 5.03 17.79
CA ILE A 96 26.99 5.41 16.95
C ILE A 96 28.01 4.27 17.02
N GLN A 97 28.35 3.73 15.87
CA GLN A 97 29.23 2.58 15.73
C GLN A 97 30.68 2.93 16.08
N ALA A 98 31.45 1.90 16.41
CA ALA A 98 32.89 2.00 16.52
C ALA A 98 33.50 2.42 15.17
N GLY A 99 34.57 3.21 15.21
CA GLY A 99 35.24 3.73 14.04
C GLY A 99 35.90 5.08 14.26
N THR A 100 36.54 5.59 13.21
CA THR A 100 37.11 6.93 13.19
C THR A 100 36.39 7.78 12.16
N TYR A 101 35.82 8.89 12.63
CA TYR A 101 35.13 9.90 11.85
C TYR A 101 36.01 11.15 11.76
N ARG A 102 36.15 11.73 10.56
CA ARG A 102 37.05 12.87 10.28
C ARG A 102 36.34 13.88 9.39
N GLY A 103 36.56 15.16 9.61
CA GLY A 103 35.90 16.26 8.88
C GLY A 103 35.34 17.28 9.86
N ASP A 104 34.25 17.95 9.49
CA ASP A 104 33.42 18.70 10.43
C ASP A 104 32.52 17.72 11.19
N VAL A 105 33.04 17.19 12.31
CA VAL A 105 32.33 16.21 13.14
C VAL A 105 31.50 16.93 14.18
N VAL A 106 30.18 16.75 14.16
CA VAL A 106 29.28 17.30 15.17
C VAL A 106 28.47 16.20 15.83
N LEU A 107 28.56 16.14 17.16
CA LEU A 107 27.73 15.31 18.02
C LEU A 107 26.61 16.21 18.57
N THR A 108 25.44 16.13 17.95
CA THR A 108 24.27 16.92 18.34
C THR A 108 23.51 16.20 19.44
N VAL A 109 23.34 16.88 20.57
CA VAL A 109 22.48 16.49 21.68
C VAL A 109 21.17 17.22 21.49
N ALA A 110 20.12 16.48 21.12
CA ALA A 110 18.78 17.01 20.86
C ALA A 110 17.81 16.49 21.93
N GLU A 111 16.79 17.27 22.29
CA GLU A 111 15.69 16.78 23.13
C GLU A 111 15.05 15.54 22.49
N ALA A 112 14.71 14.55 23.32
CA ALA A 112 14.14 13.30 22.86
C ALA A 112 12.75 13.51 22.22
N ASN A 113 12.51 12.78 21.14
CA ASN A 113 11.21 12.71 20.48
C ASN A 113 10.76 11.23 20.43
N ASP A 114 10.19 10.75 21.52
CA ASP A 114 9.79 9.35 21.64
C ASP A 114 8.34 9.16 21.15
N ILE A 115 8.18 8.41 20.06
CA ILE A 115 6.87 8.09 19.49
C ILE A 115 6.49 6.66 19.83
N THR A 116 5.36 6.48 20.50
CA THR A 116 4.84 5.15 20.84
C THR A 116 3.81 4.70 19.82
N TYR A 117 4.04 3.53 19.22
CA TYR A 117 3.07 2.85 18.37
C TYR A 117 2.86 1.42 18.87
N GLU A 118 1.62 1.13 19.24
CA GLU A 118 1.21 -0.11 19.89
C GLU A 118 2.09 -0.49 21.09
N THR A 119 2.98 -1.47 20.94
CA THR A 119 3.79 -2.05 22.01
C THR A 119 5.22 -1.52 22.06
N LEU A 120 5.62 -0.69 21.08
CA LEU A 120 6.99 -0.18 20.96
C LEU A 120 7.02 1.34 21.02
N THR A 121 8.10 1.85 21.60
CA THR A 121 8.47 3.26 21.58
C THR A 121 9.73 3.44 20.73
N PHE A 122 9.65 4.37 19.79
CA PHE A 122 10.68 4.66 18.81
C PHE A 122 11.33 6.01 19.13
N PRO A 123 12.65 6.05 19.38
CA PRO A 123 13.36 7.28 19.70
C PRO A 123 13.73 8.03 18.41
N PHE A 124 12.86 8.93 17.96
CA PHE A 124 13.05 9.67 16.72
C PHE A 124 14.26 10.60 16.81
N ARG A 125 14.98 10.66 15.69
CA ARG A 125 16.07 11.61 15.45
C ARG A 125 15.81 12.23 14.09
N GLN A 126 15.62 13.54 14.04
CA GLN A 126 15.19 14.23 12.82
C GLN A 126 16.11 15.41 12.49
N ALA A 127 16.33 15.69 11.21
CA ALA A 127 17.07 16.88 10.80
C ALA A 127 16.29 18.16 11.14
N VAL A 128 14.97 18.14 10.94
CA VAL A 128 14.07 19.25 11.29
C VAL A 128 12.83 18.68 11.98
N TYR A 129 12.54 19.18 13.17
CA TYR A 129 11.26 19.05 13.85
C TYR A 129 10.49 20.37 13.75
N VAL A 130 9.19 20.30 13.46
CA VAL A 130 8.30 21.45 13.39
C VAL A 130 7.04 21.16 14.19
N ASP A 131 6.65 22.10 15.05
CA ASP A 131 5.37 22.11 15.74
C ASP A 131 4.59 23.42 15.51
N ALA A 132 3.53 23.64 16.30
CA ALA A 132 2.68 24.82 16.23
C ALA A 132 3.44 26.14 16.42
N ASP A 133 4.58 26.14 17.10
CA ASP A 133 5.42 27.32 17.35
C ASP A 133 6.49 27.51 16.26
N GLY A 134 6.63 26.55 15.34
CA GLY A 134 7.55 26.59 14.22
C GLY A 134 8.65 25.54 14.30
N VAL A 135 9.86 25.87 13.83
CA VAL A 135 10.99 24.94 13.89
C VAL A 135 11.51 24.87 15.34
N ASP A 136 11.35 23.71 15.97
CA ASP A 136 11.92 23.42 17.28
C ASP A 136 13.41 23.08 17.09
N ARG A 137 14.28 23.96 17.59
CA ARG A 137 15.74 23.82 17.43
C ARG A 137 16.32 22.78 18.38
N ASP A 138 15.69 22.57 19.53
CA ASP A 138 16.21 21.68 20.57
C ASP A 138 15.90 20.22 20.21
N LYS A 139 14.80 19.96 19.49
CA LYS A 139 14.50 18.64 18.90
C LYS A 139 15.13 18.39 17.52
N SER A 140 15.86 19.35 16.95
CA SER A 140 16.36 19.26 15.56
C SER A 140 17.87 19.02 15.47
N VAL A 141 18.26 18.11 14.57
CA VAL A 141 19.67 17.94 14.15
C VAL A 141 19.97 18.88 12.97
N LEU A 142 19.94 20.18 13.22
CA LEU A 142 20.06 21.20 12.17
C LEU A 142 21.40 21.19 11.42
N THR A 143 22.43 20.53 11.97
CA THR A 143 23.70 20.31 11.26
C THR A 143 23.56 19.40 10.03
N ALA A 144 22.51 18.57 9.97
CA ALA A 144 22.18 17.75 8.80
C ALA A 144 21.45 18.55 7.70
N VAL A 145 21.05 19.79 7.96
CA VAL A 145 20.34 20.65 6.99
C VAL A 145 21.36 21.54 6.27
N GLN A 146 21.61 21.23 5.00
CA GLN A 146 22.62 21.89 4.19
C GLN A 146 22.00 22.84 3.15
N GLY A 147 22.60 24.01 2.99
CA GLY A 147 22.18 25.02 2.01
C GLY A 147 20.76 25.56 2.22
N GLY A 148 20.26 26.28 1.22
CA GLY A 148 18.88 26.77 1.21
C GLY A 148 18.54 27.81 2.28
N ARG A 149 17.26 27.90 2.61
CA ARG A 149 16.71 28.77 3.65
C ARG A 149 15.73 27.97 4.52
N LEU A 150 15.98 27.97 5.82
CA LEU A 150 15.09 27.40 6.82
C LEU A 150 14.47 28.54 7.66
N THR A 151 13.17 28.47 7.89
CA THR A 151 12.40 29.32 8.79
C THR A 151 11.30 28.52 9.47
N ASP A 152 10.65 29.13 10.43
CA ASP A 152 9.58 28.54 11.24
C ASP A 152 8.38 28.02 10.42
N THR A 153 8.22 28.44 9.16
CA THR A 153 7.12 27.98 8.27
C THR A 153 7.57 27.44 6.91
N LEU A 154 8.88 27.42 6.63
CA LEU A 154 9.41 27.09 5.30
C LEU A 154 10.83 26.53 5.35
N ALA A 155 11.05 25.41 4.68
CA ALA A 155 12.37 24.99 4.23
C ALA A 155 12.44 25.07 2.69
N LYS A 156 13.32 25.93 2.15
CA LYS A 156 13.46 26.16 0.71
C LYS A 156 14.86 25.79 0.23
N SER A 157 14.94 24.90 -0.77
CA SER A 157 16.19 24.48 -1.42
C SER A 157 17.23 23.94 -0.44
N VAL A 158 16.77 23.32 0.64
CA VAL A 158 17.63 22.62 1.62
C VAL A 158 17.99 21.23 1.09
N SER A 159 19.13 20.72 1.53
CA SER A 159 19.55 19.34 1.30
C SER A 159 19.75 18.62 2.61
N ILE A 160 19.26 17.38 2.71
CA ILE A 160 19.42 16.52 3.89
C ILE A 160 19.95 15.17 3.38
N THR A 161 21.07 14.72 3.95
CA THR A 161 21.67 13.42 3.61
C THR A 161 21.94 12.63 4.88
N SER A 162 21.53 11.36 4.89
CA SER A 162 21.78 10.42 5.98
C SER A 162 22.25 9.07 5.44
N THR A 163 23.21 8.49 6.16
CA THR A 163 23.69 7.11 5.97
C THR A 163 23.50 6.27 7.24
N GLY A 164 23.10 6.89 8.35
CA GLY A 164 22.72 6.22 9.59
C GLY A 164 21.32 5.63 9.50
N GLU A 165 21.05 4.62 10.34
CA GLU A 165 19.74 4.01 10.46
C GLU A 165 18.78 4.86 11.29
N CYS A 166 17.48 4.75 10.99
CA CYS A 166 16.37 5.35 11.73
C CYS A 166 16.51 6.87 11.98
N PHE A 167 16.99 7.59 10.96
CA PHE A 167 17.04 9.04 10.96
C PHE A 167 16.01 9.63 9.99
N ASP A 168 15.25 10.59 10.48
CA ASP A 168 14.17 11.25 9.78
C ASP A 168 14.63 12.56 9.12
N GLY A 169 14.09 12.87 7.95
CA GLY A 169 14.40 14.13 7.27
C GLY A 169 13.69 15.31 7.93
N VAL A 170 12.37 15.39 7.74
CA VAL A 170 11.54 16.45 8.31
C VAL A 170 10.32 15.82 8.99
N PHE A 171 10.11 16.15 10.26
CA PHE A 171 8.94 15.75 11.05
C PHE A 171 8.12 17.00 11.37
N VAL A 172 6.84 17.01 10.97
CA VAL A 172 5.91 18.13 11.19
C VAL A 172 4.71 17.63 11.98
N GLN A 173 4.50 18.18 13.17
CA GLN A 173 3.38 17.84 14.04
C GLN A 173 2.49 19.05 14.31
N ASP A 174 1.18 18.91 14.14
CA ASP A 174 0.18 19.94 14.38
C ASP A 174 0.52 21.35 13.84
N ALA A 175 1.13 21.41 12.65
CA ALA A 175 1.64 22.67 12.09
C ALA A 175 1.41 22.83 10.57
N ALA A 176 1.34 24.08 10.12
CA ALA A 176 1.35 24.41 8.70
C ALA A 176 2.79 24.69 8.23
N TYR A 177 3.33 23.82 7.38
CA TYR A 177 4.73 23.92 6.94
C TYR A 177 4.89 23.64 5.44
N THR A 178 5.86 24.31 4.81
CA THR A 178 6.19 24.10 3.39
C THR A 178 7.62 23.65 3.19
N LEU A 179 7.80 22.56 2.46
CA LEU A 179 9.08 22.13 1.90
C LEU A 179 9.09 22.48 0.40
N ARG A 180 9.93 23.44 0.00
CA ARG A 180 10.03 23.90 -1.39
C ARG A 180 11.37 23.57 -2.01
N ASN A 181 11.37 22.74 -3.04
CA ASN A 181 12.54 22.23 -3.74
C ASN A 181 13.57 21.54 -2.82
N PRO A 182 13.19 20.73 -1.81
CA PRO A 182 14.18 20.02 -1.00
C PRO A 182 14.86 18.90 -1.81
N THR A 183 16.10 18.58 -1.45
CA THR A 183 16.76 17.33 -1.88
C THR A 183 17.08 16.47 -0.66
N ILE A 184 16.41 15.34 -0.51
CA ILE A 184 16.58 14.43 0.64
C ILE A 184 17.09 13.08 0.13
N SER A 185 18.23 12.61 0.67
CA SER A 185 18.78 11.29 0.34
C SER A 185 19.11 10.51 1.60
N LEU A 186 18.38 9.42 1.84
CA LEU A 186 18.54 8.60 3.05
C LEU A 186 18.93 7.17 2.68
N THR A 187 20.06 6.69 3.19
CA THR A 187 20.49 5.30 3.08
C THR A 187 20.67 4.69 4.46
N GLY A 188 20.37 3.40 4.60
CA GLY A 188 20.31 2.70 5.88
C GLY A 188 18.85 2.36 6.22
N ASN A 189 18.63 1.36 7.07
CA ASN A 189 17.28 0.94 7.38
C ASN A 189 16.51 2.01 8.16
N GLY A 190 15.21 2.13 7.91
CA GLY A 190 14.27 2.66 8.88
C GLY A 190 13.93 1.56 9.89
N ARG A 191 12.78 1.66 10.55
CA ARG A 191 12.36 0.60 11.47
C ARG A 191 10.85 0.37 11.54
N CYS A 192 10.04 1.41 11.42
CA CYS A 192 8.59 1.29 11.49
C CYS A 192 7.91 2.43 10.74
N ASP A 193 7.37 2.16 9.56
CA ASP A 193 6.62 3.13 8.75
C ASP A 193 5.14 3.23 9.18
N PHE A 194 4.72 2.51 10.22
CA PHE A 194 3.49 2.78 10.95
C PHE A 194 3.65 3.86 12.03
N ALA A 195 4.89 4.15 12.46
CA ALA A 195 5.23 5.31 13.28
C ALA A 195 5.90 6.42 12.45
N GLY A 196 6.46 6.05 11.29
CA GLY A 196 7.25 6.91 10.41
C GLY A 196 8.74 6.93 10.73
N TYR A 197 9.25 6.01 11.55
CA TYR A 197 10.61 6.04 12.06
C TYR A 197 11.66 5.74 10.99
N GLY A 198 12.45 6.75 10.65
CA GLY A 198 13.43 6.76 9.56
C GLY A 198 12.89 7.30 8.23
N ALA A 199 11.73 7.95 8.20
CA ALA A 199 11.14 8.45 6.96
C ALA A 199 11.79 9.76 6.48
N ALA A 200 11.74 10.04 5.18
CA ALA A 200 12.25 11.32 4.67
C ALA A 200 11.36 12.51 5.08
N VAL A 201 10.04 12.33 5.10
CA VAL A 201 9.08 13.36 5.50
C VAL A 201 7.94 12.70 6.28
N VAL A 202 7.61 13.25 7.45
CA VAL A 202 6.46 12.86 8.27
C VAL A 202 5.59 14.08 8.52
N GLY A 203 4.30 13.95 8.23
CA GLY A 203 3.25 14.87 8.70
C GLY A 203 2.33 14.14 9.67
N ASP A 204 2.18 14.65 10.88
CA ASP A 204 1.46 14.02 11.98
C ASP A 204 0.51 15.00 12.67
N GLY A 205 -0.65 14.52 13.13
CA GLY A 205 -1.59 15.30 13.92
C GLY A 205 -2.62 16.12 13.10
N PRO A 206 -3.80 16.38 13.68
CA PRO A 206 -4.96 16.93 12.98
C PRO A 206 -4.82 18.39 12.55
N ALA A 207 -3.90 19.16 13.15
CA ALA A 207 -3.61 20.52 12.71
C ALA A 207 -2.53 20.60 11.62
N THR A 208 -1.94 19.47 11.22
CA THR A 208 -0.87 19.46 10.22
C THR A 208 -1.37 19.71 8.81
N LYS A 209 -0.81 20.76 8.20
CA LYS A 209 -0.90 21.03 6.75
C LYS A 209 0.51 21.11 6.17
N LEU A 210 0.96 20.04 5.56
CA LEU A 210 2.32 19.92 5.02
C LEU A 210 2.30 19.96 3.50
N VAL A 211 2.94 20.97 2.91
CA VAL A 211 3.11 21.08 1.46
C VAL A 211 4.54 20.74 1.06
N VAL A 212 4.71 19.69 0.25
CA VAL A 212 5.99 19.27 -0.33
C VAL A 212 5.96 19.59 -1.82
N ASP A 213 6.65 20.64 -2.25
CA ASP A 213 6.60 21.18 -3.61
C ASP A 213 7.98 21.14 -4.27
N GLY A 214 8.11 20.47 -5.43
CA GLY A 214 9.38 20.43 -6.17
C GLY A 214 10.45 19.52 -5.56
N ALA A 215 10.09 18.58 -4.69
CA ALA A 215 11.02 17.76 -3.95
C ALA A 215 11.72 16.71 -4.83
N ARG A 216 12.97 16.41 -4.48
CA ARG A 216 13.67 15.20 -4.92
C ARG A 216 14.03 14.36 -3.69
N ILE A 217 13.36 13.23 -3.54
CA ILE A 217 13.57 12.33 -2.40
C ILE A 217 14.02 10.96 -2.91
N ASP A 218 15.15 10.47 -2.40
CA ASP A 218 15.65 9.11 -2.68
C ASP A 218 15.96 8.41 -1.36
N THR A 219 15.28 7.31 -1.08
CA THR A 219 15.52 6.47 0.09
C THR A 219 15.98 5.08 -0.33
N LYS A 220 16.87 4.47 0.47
CA LYS A 220 17.29 3.08 0.31
C LYS A 220 17.49 2.43 1.67
N GLY A 221 16.63 1.46 1.99
CA GLY A 221 16.67 0.74 3.26
C GLY A 221 15.35 0.06 3.56
N VAL A 222 15.38 -0.93 4.45
CA VAL A 222 14.19 -1.61 4.98
C VAL A 222 13.33 -0.57 5.68
N VAL A 223 12.06 -0.44 5.28
CA VAL A 223 11.09 0.48 5.89
C VAL A 223 11.59 1.95 5.89
N ARG A 224 12.49 2.32 4.96
CA ARG A 224 12.99 3.69 4.81
C ARG A 224 12.06 4.49 3.89
N THR A 225 10.87 4.80 4.38
CA THR A 225 9.77 5.39 3.61
C THR A 225 10.06 6.83 3.17
N THR A 226 9.52 7.26 2.03
CA THR A 226 9.71 8.65 1.58
C THR A 226 8.75 9.62 2.29
N VAL A 227 7.46 9.29 2.36
CA VAL A 227 6.44 10.16 2.96
C VAL A 227 5.53 9.36 3.87
N ILE A 228 5.31 9.88 5.08
CA ILE A 228 4.32 9.41 6.03
C ILE A 228 3.33 10.52 6.28
N ALA A 229 2.05 10.19 6.21
CA ALA A 229 0.97 11.04 6.67
C ALA A 229 0.22 10.28 7.76
N ASN A 230 0.07 10.89 8.93
CA ASN A 230 -0.52 10.25 10.11
C ASN A 230 -1.53 11.15 10.84
N ASP A 231 -2.46 10.49 11.52
CA ASP A 231 -3.38 11.02 12.53
C ASP A 231 -4.02 12.40 12.24
N GLY A 232 -4.68 12.50 11.09
CA GLY A 232 -5.44 13.69 10.71
C GLY A 232 -4.67 14.69 9.85
N ALA A 233 -3.37 14.49 9.64
CA ALA A 233 -2.54 15.35 8.80
C ALA A 233 -3.08 15.44 7.36
N ASN A 234 -2.91 16.61 6.74
CA ASN A 234 -3.13 16.84 5.31
C ASN A 234 -1.79 17.11 4.60
N VAL A 235 -1.25 16.08 3.95
CA VAL A 235 0.03 16.13 3.23
C VAL A 235 -0.21 16.28 1.72
N VAL A 236 0.29 17.36 1.13
CA VAL A 236 0.17 17.66 -0.30
C VAL A 236 1.55 17.62 -0.95
N VAL A 237 1.80 16.62 -1.79
CA VAL A 237 3.05 16.44 -2.53
C VAL A 237 2.83 16.82 -3.99
N LYS A 238 3.45 17.91 -4.44
CA LYS A 238 3.28 18.41 -5.81
C LYS A 238 4.60 18.64 -6.53
N ASN A 239 4.58 18.47 -7.85
CA ASN A 239 5.74 18.72 -8.74
C ASN A 239 7.01 17.98 -8.30
N SER A 240 6.89 16.81 -7.67
CA SER A 240 7.98 16.18 -6.93
C SER A 240 8.37 14.83 -7.54
N ARG A 241 9.59 14.37 -7.27
CA ARG A 241 10.09 13.04 -7.64
C ARG A 241 10.59 12.29 -6.41
N LEU A 242 9.92 11.18 -6.09
CA LEU A 242 10.17 10.36 -4.91
C LEU A 242 10.52 8.95 -5.35
N ARG A 243 11.57 8.37 -4.76
CA ARG A 243 11.98 7.00 -5.00
C ARG A 243 12.34 6.31 -3.69
N ALA A 244 11.74 5.15 -3.43
CA ALA A 244 12.13 4.24 -2.36
C ALA A 244 12.74 2.97 -2.92
N ARG A 245 13.84 2.51 -2.34
CA ARG A 245 14.57 1.30 -2.75
C ARG A 245 14.72 0.32 -1.59
N ASN A 246 14.67 -0.96 -1.91
CA ASN A 246 14.76 -2.01 -0.90
C ASN A 246 16.10 -1.93 -0.14
N GLY A 247 16.05 -2.31 1.14
CA GLY A 247 17.23 -2.55 1.96
C GLY A 247 17.55 -4.04 2.09
N VAL A 248 18.50 -4.34 2.98
CA VAL A 248 18.82 -5.72 3.38
C VAL A 248 18.14 -5.95 4.73
N LEU A 249 17.25 -6.94 4.79
CA LEU A 249 16.62 -7.37 6.04
C LEU A 249 17.69 -7.88 7.02
N PRO A 250 17.53 -7.65 8.33
CA PRO A 250 18.37 -8.30 9.33
C PRO A 250 18.33 -9.83 9.17
N ALA A 251 19.47 -10.51 9.35
CA ALA A 251 19.61 -11.93 9.02
C ALA A 251 18.71 -12.86 9.86
N ASP A 252 18.35 -12.44 11.06
CA ASP A 252 17.46 -13.11 12.02
C ASP A 252 16.02 -12.53 12.00
N TYR A 253 15.70 -11.65 11.04
CA TYR A 253 14.34 -11.16 10.85
C TYR A 253 13.38 -12.29 10.51
N GLN A 254 12.23 -12.31 11.18
CA GLN A 254 11.14 -13.22 10.91
C GLN A 254 9.97 -12.42 10.33
N ALA A 255 9.56 -12.77 9.11
CA ALA A 255 8.43 -12.12 8.45
C ALA A 255 7.15 -12.27 9.29
N THR A 256 6.47 -11.15 9.52
CA THR A 256 5.30 -11.05 10.43
C THR A 256 4.30 -10.04 9.88
N VAL A 257 3.04 -10.16 10.29
CA VAL A 257 2.00 -9.14 10.08
C VAL A 257 1.82 -8.19 11.27
N GLU A 258 2.58 -8.40 12.35
CA GLU A 258 2.54 -7.50 13.52
C GLU A 258 3.19 -6.17 13.16
N THR A 259 2.38 -5.14 12.97
CA THR A 259 2.76 -3.81 12.47
C THR A 259 3.94 -3.15 13.19
N PRO A 260 4.15 -3.24 14.53
CA PRO A 260 5.35 -2.69 15.16
C PRO A 260 6.66 -3.43 14.79
N TYR A 261 6.58 -4.66 14.30
CA TYR A 261 7.73 -5.50 13.94
C TYR A 261 7.83 -5.77 12.43
N MET A 262 6.82 -5.39 11.65
CA MET A 262 6.72 -5.66 10.22
C MET A 262 7.77 -4.88 9.43
N GLN A 263 8.59 -5.60 8.66
CA GLN A 263 9.67 -5.03 7.85
C GLN A 263 9.65 -5.50 6.39
N SER A 264 8.79 -6.44 6.04
CA SER A 264 8.57 -6.89 4.67
C SER A 264 7.09 -7.03 4.38
N VAL A 265 6.72 -6.96 3.10
CA VAL A 265 5.35 -7.24 2.65
C VAL A 265 4.93 -8.66 3.07
N PRO A 266 3.64 -8.91 3.39
CA PRO A 266 3.14 -10.27 3.54
C PRO A 266 3.13 -10.93 2.15
N TRP A 267 3.93 -11.97 1.97
CA TRP A 267 4.09 -12.64 0.68
C TRP A 267 2.76 -13.20 0.14
N MET A 268 1.79 -13.45 1.02
CA MET A 268 0.44 -13.93 0.68
C MET A 268 -0.38 -12.95 -0.19
N LEU A 269 0.11 -11.72 -0.34
CA LEU A 269 -0.41 -10.77 -1.33
C LEU A 269 0.08 -11.06 -2.76
N GLY A 270 0.97 -12.05 -2.95
CA GLY A 270 1.63 -12.31 -4.23
C GLY A 270 2.76 -11.31 -4.54
N LEU A 271 3.45 -10.84 -3.49
CA LEU A 271 4.42 -9.74 -3.57
C LEU A 271 5.71 -10.05 -2.80
N ASP A 272 6.77 -9.32 -3.15
CA ASP A 272 8.00 -9.19 -2.38
C ASP A 272 8.29 -7.71 -2.04
N GLY A 273 9.34 -7.50 -1.26
CA GLY A 273 9.83 -6.17 -0.90
C GLY A 273 9.78 -5.83 0.57
N ASN A 274 10.51 -4.76 0.91
CA ASN A 274 10.68 -4.31 2.29
C ASN A 274 10.59 -2.79 2.47
N VAL A 275 10.08 -2.06 1.47
CA VAL A 275 9.86 -0.62 1.60
C VAL A 275 8.63 -0.14 0.84
N ARG A 276 7.85 0.73 1.47
CA ARG A 276 6.81 1.52 0.82
C ARG A 276 7.34 2.91 0.50
N ALA A 277 6.97 3.51 -0.63
CA ALA A 277 7.32 4.90 -0.86
C ALA A 277 6.47 5.83 0.01
N THR A 278 5.19 5.50 0.19
CA THR A 278 4.27 6.23 1.07
C THR A 278 3.48 5.29 1.97
N ASN A 279 3.28 5.71 3.21
CA ASN A 279 2.27 5.14 4.09
C ASN A 279 1.33 6.23 4.63
N LEU A 280 0.03 6.02 4.47
CA LEU A 280 -1.05 6.88 4.96
C LEU A 280 -1.83 6.13 6.05
N ILE A 281 -1.84 6.68 7.26
CA ILE A 281 -2.31 6.03 8.49
C ILE A 281 -3.04 7.02 9.41
N GLY A 282 -3.71 6.50 10.45
CA GLY A 282 -4.41 7.32 11.45
C GLY A 282 -5.79 7.79 11.01
N ALA A 283 -6.56 8.40 11.90
CA ALA A 283 -7.94 8.78 11.60
C ALA A 283 -8.00 10.10 10.81
N GLY A 284 -8.81 10.15 9.74
CA GLY A 284 -9.08 11.38 8.99
C GLY A 284 -7.92 11.95 8.16
N THR A 285 -6.82 11.19 8.04
CA THR A 285 -5.60 11.62 7.36
C THR A 285 -5.77 11.66 5.84
N LYS A 286 -5.10 12.64 5.20
CA LYS A 286 -5.14 12.89 3.76
C LYS A 286 -3.73 12.94 3.19
N ALA A 287 -3.51 12.26 2.06
CA ALA A 287 -2.30 12.42 1.24
C ALA A 287 -2.69 12.65 -0.22
N THR A 288 -2.17 13.72 -0.82
CA THR A 288 -2.47 14.08 -2.22
C THR A 288 -1.21 14.29 -3.04
N TYR A 289 -1.11 13.58 -4.17
CA TYR A 289 0.00 13.66 -5.12
C TYR A 289 -0.44 14.36 -6.41
N ILE A 290 0.25 15.44 -6.80
CA ILE A 290 -0.13 16.27 -7.95
C ILE A 290 1.07 16.48 -8.86
N ASN A 291 0.96 16.12 -10.13
CA ASN A 291 2.05 16.31 -11.10
C ASN A 291 3.40 15.76 -10.56
N SER A 292 3.35 14.61 -9.90
CA SER A 292 4.50 14.02 -9.21
C SER A 292 4.85 12.65 -9.77
N THR A 293 6.08 12.21 -9.55
CA THR A 293 6.56 10.86 -9.88
C THR A 293 6.92 10.14 -8.59
N VAL A 294 6.26 9.01 -8.29
CA VAL A 294 6.51 8.23 -7.05
C VAL A 294 6.73 6.77 -7.40
N PHE A 295 7.90 6.25 -7.04
CA PHE A 295 8.24 4.85 -7.29
C PHE A 295 8.78 4.18 -6.04
N SER A 296 8.26 3.01 -5.71
CA SER A 296 8.96 2.05 -4.85
C SER A 296 9.76 1.08 -5.72
N GLU A 297 10.69 0.33 -5.12
CA GLU A 297 11.32 -0.77 -5.83
C GLU A 297 10.33 -1.91 -6.01
N THR A 298 9.74 -2.39 -4.92
CA THR A 298 8.72 -3.45 -4.90
C THR A 298 7.59 -3.05 -3.93
N TRP A 299 7.06 -3.94 -3.08
CA TRP A 299 5.98 -3.70 -2.11
C TRP A 299 4.92 -2.68 -2.56
N GLY A 300 5.01 -1.40 -2.17
CA GLY A 300 3.97 -0.40 -2.42
C GLY A 300 4.46 1.00 -2.73
N ALA A 301 3.94 1.61 -3.79
CA ALA A 301 4.18 3.03 -4.05
C ALA A 301 3.37 3.90 -3.06
N LEU A 302 2.04 3.75 -3.03
CA LEU A 302 1.15 4.57 -2.22
C LEU A 302 0.22 3.73 -1.34
N SER A 303 0.62 3.47 -0.09
CA SER A 303 -0.16 2.60 0.80
C SER A 303 -1.10 3.40 1.69
N VAL A 304 -2.31 2.89 1.89
CA VAL A 304 -3.25 3.33 2.91
C VAL A 304 -3.46 2.17 3.86
N GLU A 305 -3.13 2.35 5.14
CA GLU A 305 -3.07 1.28 6.12
C GLU A 305 -4.02 1.56 7.30
N GLY A 306 -3.63 1.21 8.54
CA GLY A 306 -4.48 1.30 9.72
C GLY A 306 -5.01 2.72 9.99
N GLY A 307 -6.33 2.86 10.08
CA GLY A 307 -7.02 4.12 10.37
C GLY A 307 -8.49 4.07 9.97
N SER A 308 -9.12 5.25 9.90
CA SER A 308 -10.50 5.43 9.43
C SER A 308 -10.64 6.72 8.64
N ALA A 309 -11.58 6.77 7.69
CA ALA A 309 -11.84 7.93 6.83
C ALA A 309 -10.59 8.46 6.09
N LEU A 310 -9.66 7.57 5.77
CA LEU A 310 -8.41 7.88 5.08
C LEU A 310 -8.67 8.26 3.62
N LYS A 311 -7.98 9.29 3.12
CA LYS A 311 -8.11 9.76 1.74
C LYS A 311 -6.77 9.84 1.03
N LEU A 312 -6.57 9.02 0.01
CA LEU A 312 -5.42 9.08 -0.89
C LEU A 312 -5.87 9.57 -2.27
N THR A 313 -5.26 10.65 -2.77
CA THR A 313 -5.61 11.23 -4.07
C THR A 313 -4.38 11.41 -4.96
N VAL A 314 -4.51 11.04 -6.23
CA VAL A 314 -3.44 11.13 -7.24
C VAL A 314 -3.97 11.86 -8.46
N LEU A 315 -3.36 13.00 -8.81
CA LEU A 315 -3.79 13.88 -9.89
C LEU A 315 -2.62 14.11 -10.86
N GLY A 316 -2.81 13.78 -12.14
CA GLY A 316 -1.81 14.11 -13.17
C GLY A 316 -0.42 13.53 -12.90
N SER A 317 -0.31 12.40 -12.20
CA SER A 317 0.96 11.89 -11.65
C SER A 317 1.37 10.57 -12.28
N HIS A 318 2.63 10.19 -12.08
CA HIS A 318 3.21 8.93 -12.54
C HIS A 318 3.64 8.08 -11.35
N ILE A 319 2.92 6.99 -11.11
CA ILE A 319 3.12 6.10 -9.96
C ILE A 319 3.57 4.74 -10.47
N GLY A 320 4.45 4.04 -9.74
CA GLY A 320 4.84 2.71 -10.16
C GLY A 320 5.83 1.99 -9.28
N ASN A 321 6.30 0.86 -9.80
CA ASN A 321 7.36 0.05 -9.20
C ASN A 321 8.55 -0.02 -10.17
N THR A 322 9.77 -0.14 -9.64
CA THR A 322 10.96 -0.35 -10.49
C THR A 322 11.39 -1.81 -10.60
N GLY A 323 10.88 -2.69 -9.73
CA GLY A 323 11.00 -4.13 -9.80
C GLY A 323 9.74 -4.80 -10.36
N ASP A 324 9.81 -6.13 -10.50
CA ASP A 324 8.81 -6.95 -11.20
C ASP A 324 7.50 -7.12 -10.42
N TYR A 325 7.53 -6.90 -9.11
CA TYR A 325 6.36 -7.00 -8.23
C TYR A 325 6.11 -5.69 -7.48
N GLY A 326 4.87 -5.52 -7.05
CA GLY A 326 4.45 -4.39 -6.23
C GLY A 326 3.08 -3.85 -6.63
N TYR A 327 2.54 -2.97 -5.80
CA TYR A 327 1.32 -2.24 -6.11
C TYR A 327 1.53 -0.74 -6.26
N GLY A 328 0.65 -0.12 -7.04
CA GLY A 328 0.50 1.33 -7.10
C GLY A 328 -0.16 1.89 -5.85
N THR A 329 -1.33 1.34 -5.49
CA THR A 329 -2.07 1.73 -4.28
C THR A 329 -2.55 0.53 -3.45
N TYR A 330 -2.68 0.72 -2.14
CA TYR A 330 -3.34 -0.22 -1.24
C TYR A 330 -4.49 0.50 -0.52
N ALA A 331 -5.69 -0.09 -0.53
CA ALA A 331 -6.90 0.49 0.05
C ALA A 331 -7.52 -0.48 1.06
N ILE A 332 -7.39 -0.18 2.36
CA ILE A 332 -7.92 -1.01 3.45
C ILE A 332 -8.95 -0.24 4.30
N GLY A 333 -9.70 -0.96 5.13
CA GLY A 333 -10.75 -0.37 5.97
C GLY A 333 -11.87 0.29 5.16
N ASP A 334 -12.09 1.57 5.43
CA ASP A 334 -13.04 2.47 4.77
C ASP A 334 -12.31 3.54 3.92
N ALA A 335 -11.06 3.28 3.54
CA ALA A 335 -10.24 4.22 2.79
C ALA A 335 -10.88 4.60 1.44
N THR A 336 -10.72 5.88 1.08
CA THR A 336 -11.07 6.41 -0.24
C THR A 336 -9.80 6.68 -1.04
N VAL A 337 -9.66 6.01 -2.19
CA VAL A 337 -8.56 6.21 -3.14
C VAL A 337 -9.10 6.77 -4.45
N ARG A 338 -8.54 7.90 -4.91
CA ARG A 338 -8.94 8.55 -6.17
C ARG A 338 -7.74 8.81 -7.06
N VAL A 339 -7.80 8.34 -8.30
CA VAL A 339 -6.73 8.46 -9.29
C VAL A 339 -7.28 9.09 -10.56
N LEU A 340 -6.91 10.35 -10.83
CA LEU A 340 -7.41 11.09 -11.98
C LEU A 340 -6.27 11.52 -12.91
N GLY A 341 -6.47 11.28 -14.21
CA GLY A 341 -5.52 11.61 -15.28
C GLY A 341 -4.08 11.22 -15.01
N SER A 342 -3.87 10.03 -14.45
CA SER A 342 -2.55 9.59 -13.99
C SER A 342 -2.06 8.37 -14.75
N ARG A 343 -0.74 8.12 -14.69
CA ARG A 343 -0.13 6.92 -15.25
C ARG A 343 0.35 6.01 -14.12
N PHE A 344 -0.01 4.74 -14.20
CA PHE A 344 0.45 3.70 -13.28
C PHE A 344 1.23 2.65 -14.08
N ASP A 345 2.52 2.48 -13.75
CA ASP A 345 3.35 1.38 -14.28
C ASP A 345 3.77 0.48 -13.10
N VAL A 346 2.99 -0.56 -12.86
CA VAL A 346 3.07 -1.36 -11.62
C VAL A 346 3.51 -2.78 -11.91
N GLY A 347 4.26 -3.37 -10.98
CA GLY A 347 4.74 -4.75 -11.12
C GLY A 347 3.59 -5.75 -11.11
N SER A 348 2.65 -5.60 -10.17
CA SER A 348 1.59 -6.59 -9.95
C SER A 348 0.16 -6.06 -9.97
N TYR A 349 -0.12 -4.92 -9.32
CA TYR A 349 -1.50 -4.43 -9.14
C TYR A 349 -1.57 -2.89 -9.17
N ALA A 350 -2.57 -2.32 -9.84
CA ALA A 350 -2.84 -0.88 -9.75
C ALA A 350 -3.36 -0.52 -8.36
N THR A 351 -4.36 -1.26 -7.88
CA THR A 351 -4.84 -1.22 -6.50
C THR A 351 -5.05 -2.62 -5.94
N ILE A 352 -4.62 -2.83 -4.70
CA ILE A 352 -5.13 -3.89 -3.85
C ILE A 352 -6.23 -3.31 -2.96
N ILE A 353 -7.39 -3.96 -2.98
CA ILE A 353 -8.61 -3.55 -2.28
C ILE A 353 -8.83 -4.57 -1.17
N ALA A 354 -8.61 -4.16 0.08
CA ALA A 354 -8.50 -5.03 1.25
C ALA A 354 -9.45 -4.66 2.40
N GLY A 355 -10.33 -3.67 2.22
CA GLY A 355 -11.14 -3.10 3.30
C GLY A 355 -12.64 -3.26 3.09
N PRO A 356 -13.43 -3.67 4.10
CA PRO A 356 -14.85 -3.99 3.91
C PRO A 356 -15.70 -2.84 3.33
N ALA A 357 -15.20 -1.60 3.37
CA ALA A 357 -15.85 -0.42 2.81
C ALA A 357 -14.90 0.46 1.97
N ALA A 358 -13.78 -0.10 1.46
CA ALA A 358 -12.84 0.65 0.64
C ALA A 358 -13.50 1.12 -0.67
N VAL A 359 -13.27 2.39 -1.04
CA VAL A 359 -13.81 3.03 -2.25
C VAL A 359 -12.66 3.48 -3.13
N VAL A 360 -12.58 2.92 -4.34
CA VAL A 360 -11.53 3.22 -5.30
C VAL A 360 -12.13 3.78 -6.59
N HIS A 361 -11.57 4.88 -7.09
CA HIS A 361 -12.03 5.52 -8.33
C HIS A 361 -10.86 5.88 -9.24
N TYR A 362 -10.94 5.47 -10.51
CA TYR A 362 -10.02 5.86 -11.59
C TYR A 362 -10.81 6.56 -12.69
N GLY A 363 -10.34 7.73 -13.11
CA GLY A 363 -11.01 8.56 -14.11
C GLY A 363 -10.12 9.62 -14.74
N ASP A 364 -10.71 10.57 -15.45
CA ASP A 364 -10.00 11.66 -16.12
C ASP A 364 -9.76 12.84 -15.18
N SER A 365 -8.64 13.55 -15.34
CA SER A 365 -8.32 14.78 -14.61
C SER A 365 -9.04 16.01 -15.20
N THR A 366 -10.36 15.92 -15.38
CA THR A 366 -11.15 17.04 -15.90
C THR A 366 -10.99 18.26 -15.00
N ARG A 367 -11.08 19.47 -15.57
CA ARG A 367 -10.94 20.72 -14.81
C ARG A 367 -11.93 20.80 -13.64
N ALA A 368 -13.16 20.32 -13.84
CA ALA A 368 -14.19 20.31 -12.82
C ALA A 368 -13.87 19.33 -11.68
N ALA A 369 -13.45 18.10 -12.01
CA ALA A 369 -13.08 17.11 -11.00
C ALA A 369 -11.88 17.55 -10.15
N VAL A 370 -10.84 18.09 -10.79
CA VAL A 370 -9.65 18.62 -10.08
C VAL A 370 -10.02 19.81 -9.20
N ALA A 371 -10.87 20.73 -9.65
CA ALA A 371 -11.34 21.85 -8.84
C ALA A 371 -12.17 21.38 -7.63
N ALA A 372 -13.08 20.42 -7.83
CA ALA A 372 -13.88 19.85 -6.75
C ALA A 372 -13.00 19.18 -5.67
N LEU A 373 -11.95 18.45 -6.08
CA LEU A 373 -11.01 17.84 -5.14
C LEU A 373 -10.12 18.87 -4.44
N ASN A 374 -9.76 19.96 -5.11
CA ASN A 374 -9.05 21.07 -4.46
C ASN A 374 -9.86 21.65 -3.30
N ASP A 375 -11.16 21.77 -3.46
CA ASP A 375 -12.07 22.29 -2.43
C ASP A 375 -12.35 21.22 -1.36
N GLU A 376 -12.68 19.98 -1.73
CA GLU A 376 -12.96 18.87 -0.79
C GLU A 376 -11.78 18.56 0.13
N LEU A 377 -10.56 18.58 -0.42
CA LEU A 377 -9.35 18.17 0.28
C LEU A 377 -8.54 19.35 0.79
N GLU A 378 -9.01 20.58 0.60
CA GLU A 378 -8.35 21.82 1.03
C GLU A 378 -6.91 21.95 0.53
N LEU A 379 -6.66 21.51 -0.71
CA LEU A 379 -5.30 21.39 -1.28
C LEU A 379 -4.59 22.75 -1.39
N GLY A 380 -5.35 23.84 -1.45
CA GLY A 380 -4.82 25.19 -1.49
C GLY A 380 -4.14 25.55 -2.81
N LEU A 381 -4.52 24.90 -3.91
CA LEU A 381 -4.02 25.23 -5.24
C LEU A 381 -4.62 26.57 -5.70
N SER A 382 -3.76 27.45 -6.19
CA SER A 382 -4.19 28.68 -6.86
C SER A 382 -4.82 28.40 -8.22
N THR A 383 -5.56 29.37 -8.75
CA THR A 383 -6.09 29.33 -10.14
C THR A 383 -5.01 29.07 -11.19
N ALA A 384 -3.77 29.52 -10.94
CA ALA A 384 -2.65 29.26 -11.82
C ALA A 384 -2.20 27.78 -11.75
N GLU A 385 -2.08 27.22 -10.55
CA GLU A 385 -1.71 25.81 -10.34
C GLU A 385 -2.78 24.83 -10.82
N LEU A 386 -4.07 25.15 -10.64
CA LEU A 386 -5.16 24.35 -11.19
C LEU A 386 -5.06 24.23 -12.72
N LYS A 387 -4.55 25.27 -13.40
CA LYS A 387 -4.33 25.25 -14.85
C LYS A 387 -3.15 24.38 -15.27
N THR A 388 -2.17 24.16 -14.40
CA THR A 388 -0.98 23.34 -14.71
C THR A 388 -1.23 21.85 -14.59
N VAL A 389 -2.27 21.41 -13.86
CA VAL A 389 -2.67 19.99 -13.87
C VAL A 389 -3.19 19.65 -15.28
N PRO A 390 -2.58 18.66 -15.98
CA PRO A 390 -3.01 18.29 -17.32
C PRO A 390 -4.42 17.69 -17.27
N VAL A 391 -5.22 17.94 -18.31
CA VAL A 391 -6.48 17.22 -18.54
C VAL A 391 -6.15 16.02 -19.39
N THR A 392 -6.16 14.84 -18.80
CA THR A 392 -5.81 13.59 -19.47
C THR A 392 -6.60 12.45 -18.85
N ASN A 393 -6.68 11.35 -19.58
CA ASN A 393 -7.21 10.11 -19.08
C ASN A 393 -6.19 9.38 -18.20
N THR A 394 -6.69 8.47 -17.36
CA THR A 394 -5.84 7.57 -16.56
C THR A 394 -5.41 6.36 -17.38
N VAL A 395 -4.14 5.96 -17.25
CA VAL A 395 -3.58 4.77 -17.90
C VAL A 395 -2.91 3.88 -16.86
N VAL A 396 -3.31 2.62 -16.81
CA VAL A 396 -2.73 1.57 -15.98
C VAL A 396 -2.01 0.57 -16.87
N ASN A 397 -0.75 0.28 -16.57
CA ASN A 397 0.03 -0.81 -17.12
C ASN A 397 0.48 -1.70 -15.96
N SER A 398 -0.10 -2.90 -15.86
CA SER A 398 0.26 -3.87 -14.83
C SER A 398 1.02 -5.05 -15.42
N GLY A 399 2.15 -5.38 -14.82
CA GLY A 399 2.93 -6.58 -15.15
C GLY A 399 2.27 -7.90 -14.75
N HIS A 400 1.19 -7.87 -13.94
CA HIS A 400 0.38 -9.03 -13.62
C HIS A 400 -1.12 -8.71 -13.77
N PHE A 401 -1.84 -8.57 -12.66
CA PHE A 401 -3.29 -8.36 -12.66
C PHE A 401 -3.62 -6.86 -12.62
N GLY A 402 -4.74 -6.42 -13.18
CA GLY A 402 -5.12 -5.00 -13.10
C GLY A 402 -5.36 -4.57 -11.65
N TYR A 403 -6.33 -5.21 -11.00
CA TYR A 403 -6.77 -4.92 -9.63
C TYR A 403 -6.98 -6.22 -8.86
N MET A 404 -6.65 -6.22 -7.57
CA MET A 404 -6.91 -7.35 -6.68
C MET A 404 -7.94 -6.98 -5.62
N PHE A 405 -9.00 -7.78 -5.50
CA PHE A 405 -9.88 -7.78 -4.35
C PHE A 405 -9.45 -8.87 -3.37
N PHE A 406 -8.89 -8.42 -2.25
CA PHE A 406 -8.47 -9.21 -1.11
C PHE A 406 -9.43 -9.07 0.08
N GLY A 407 -10.16 -7.96 0.13
CA GLY A 407 -11.33 -7.72 0.95
C GLY A 407 -12.50 -7.24 0.08
N ALA A 408 -13.66 -7.01 0.70
CA ALA A 408 -14.77 -6.38 -0.01
C ALA A 408 -14.40 -4.97 -0.50
N GLY A 409 -15.22 -4.35 -1.35
CA GLY A 409 -15.01 -2.95 -1.74
C GLY A 409 -15.63 -2.55 -3.05
N THR A 410 -15.50 -1.26 -3.36
CA THR A 410 -16.02 -0.63 -4.57
C THR A 410 -14.89 -0.15 -5.46
N LEU A 411 -15.01 -0.42 -6.76
CA LEU A 411 -14.10 0.10 -7.78
C LEU A 411 -14.91 0.73 -8.91
N THR A 412 -14.68 2.01 -9.18
CA THR A 412 -15.24 2.71 -10.33
C THR A 412 -14.13 3.06 -11.33
N LEU A 413 -14.34 2.70 -12.59
CA LEU A 413 -13.50 3.09 -13.73
C LEU A 413 -14.36 3.85 -14.73
N ASP A 414 -14.03 5.11 -15.02
CA ASP A 414 -14.77 5.96 -15.96
C ASP A 414 -13.85 6.83 -16.84
N GLY A 415 -14.44 7.73 -17.62
CA GLY A 415 -13.72 8.61 -18.52
C GLY A 415 -13.04 7.84 -19.66
N GLY A 416 -11.85 8.28 -20.03
CA GLY A 416 -10.97 7.60 -20.97
C GLY A 416 -10.05 6.56 -20.32
N THR A 417 -10.35 6.06 -19.12
CA THR A 417 -9.45 5.18 -18.37
C THR A 417 -9.07 3.93 -19.17
N VAL A 418 -7.77 3.69 -19.35
CA VAL A 418 -7.25 2.50 -20.05
C VAL A 418 -6.50 1.61 -19.07
N VAL A 419 -6.88 0.33 -19.01
CA VAL A 419 -6.21 -0.69 -18.20
C VAL A 419 -5.58 -1.73 -19.10
N ASN A 420 -4.26 -1.83 -19.07
CA ASN A 420 -3.48 -2.89 -19.71
C ASN A 420 -2.91 -3.77 -18.59
N SER A 421 -3.14 -5.09 -18.68
CA SER A 421 -2.65 -6.05 -17.70
C SER A 421 -2.17 -7.32 -18.40
N GLU A 422 -1.07 -7.90 -17.93
CA GLU A 422 -0.58 -9.19 -18.46
C GLU A 422 -1.52 -10.35 -18.15
N ARG A 423 -2.28 -10.23 -17.06
CA ARG A 423 -3.29 -11.20 -16.60
C ARG A 423 -4.66 -10.55 -16.49
N ALA A 424 -5.58 -11.24 -15.83
CA ALA A 424 -6.93 -10.74 -15.61
C ALA A 424 -6.98 -9.28 -15.13
N THR A 425 -7.88 -8.48 -15.72
CA THR A 425 -8.10 -7.10 -15.28
C THR A 425 -8.53 -7.05 -13.82
N PHE A 426 -9.44 -7.94 -13.41
CA PHE A 426 -9.92 -8.04 -12.04
C PHE A 426 -9.64 -9.44 -11.50
N LEU A 427 -8.76 -9.53 -10.50
CA LEU A 427 -8.59 -10.72 -9.67
C LEU A 427 -9.42 -10.55 -8.40
N ASN A 428 -10.48 -11.34 -8.25
CA ASN A 428 -11.30 -11.34 -7.04
C ASN A 428 -11.05 -12.64 -6.25
N LYS A 429 -10.41 -12.53 -5.09
CA LYS A 429 -10.11 -13.65 -4.20
C LYS A 429 -11.27 -13.94 -3.25
N GLY A 430 -12.45 -14.19 -3.83
CA GLY A 430 -13.64 -14.63 -3.10
C GLY A 430 -14.27 -13.56 -2.22
N GLN A 431 -14.27 -12.30 -2.68
CA GLN A 431 -14.78 -11.14 -1.97
C GLN A 431 -16.11 -10.62 -2.55
N GLN A 432 -16.87 -9.91 -1.72
CA GLN A 432 -17.99 -9.10 -2.18
C GLN A 432 -17.44 -7.88 -2.91
N THR A 433 -17.85 -7.66 -4.15
CA THR A 433 -17.34 -6.53 -4.95
C THR A 433 -18.47 -5.72 -5.55
N ALA A 434 -18.25 -4.42 -5.69
CA ALA A 434 -19.04 -3.55 -6.54
C ALA A 434 -18.10 -2.88 -7.56
N ILE A 435 -17.90 -3.54 -8.70
CA ILE A 435 -17.11 -2.99 -9.81
C ILE A 435 -18.05 -2.27 -10.77
N THR A 436 -17.73 -1.04 -11.16
CA THR A 436 -18.45 -0.27 -12.17
C THR A 436 -17.47 0.21 -13.22
N VAL A 437 -17.73 -0.10 -14.49
CA VAL A 437 -16.94 0.39 -15.62
C VAL A 437 -17.85 1.11 -16.61
N ASP A 438 -17.60 2.39 -16.81
CA ASP A 438 -18.31 3.22 -17.78
C ASP A 438 -17.41 3.54 -18.99
N GLY A 439 -17.77 2.96 -20.13
CA GLY A 439 -17.07 3.15 -21.41
C GLY A 439 -17.60 4.28 -22.26
N SER A 440 -18.61 5.04 -21.82
CA SER A 440 -19.25 6.11 -22.60
C SER A 440 -18.27 7.19 -23.07
N GLU A 441 -17.20 7.42 -22.33
CA GLU A 441 -16.10 8.36 -22.66
C GLU A 441 -14.81 7.66 -23.12
N GLY A 442 -14.88 6.36 -23.41
CA GLY A 442 -13.81 5.62 -24.08
C GLY A 442 -12.92 4.77 -23.18
N ALA A 443 -13.37 4.42 -21.96
CA ALA A 443 -12.68 3.47 -21.10
C ALA A 443 -12.43 2.11 -21.80
N ARG A 444 -11.28 1.48 -21.50
CA ARG A 444 -10.84 0.23 -22.15
C ARG A 444 -10.17 -0.71 -21.17
N LEU A 445 -10.47 -2.00 -21.30
CA LEU A 445 -9.84 -3.07 -20.53
C LEU A 445 -9.13 -4.01 -21.52
N ASN A 446 -7.82 -4.17 -21.36
CA ASN A 446 -6.94 -4.89 -22.28
C ASN A 446 -6.10 -5.95 -21.52
N PRO A 447 -6.73 -7.02 -20.99
CA PRO A 447 -5.98 -8.13 -20.40
C PRO A 447 -5.32 -8.98 -21.49
N ALA A 448 -4.02 -9.23 -21.37
CA ALA A 448 -3.25 -9.99 -22.37
C ALA A 448 -3.60 -11.50 -22.36
N ASP A 449 -3.96 -12.05 -21.20
CA ASP A 449 -4.47 -13.43 -21.07
C ASP A 449 -5.93 -13.58 -21.53
N GLY A 450 -6.58 -12.49 -21.92
CA GLY A 450 -7.96 -12.47 -22.39
C GLY A 450 -9.00 -12.62 -21.27
N ILE A 451 -8.65 -12.48 -19.99
CA ILE A 451 -9.61 -12.60 -18.88
C ILE A 451 -9.97 -11.21 -18.34
N ILE A 452 -11.25 -10.85 -18.33
CA ILE A 452 -11.69 -9.59 -17.72
C ILE A 452 -11.84 -9.76 -16.20
N LEU A 453 -12.54 -10.81 -15.76
CA LEU A 453 -12.78 -11.06 -14.34
C LEU A 453 -12.49 -12.53 -14.01
N GLN A 454 -11.60 -12.72 -13.04
CA GLN A 454 -11.29 -14.02 -12.46
C GLN A 454 -11.65 -14.04 -10.97
N MET A 455 -12.70 -14.78 -10.62
CA MET A 455 -13.04 -15.07 -9.23
C MET A 455 -12.45 -16.41 -8.82
N ILE A 456 -11.69 -16.43 -7.73
CA ILE A 456 -11.09 -17.64 -7.15
C ILE A 456 -11.38 -17.71 -5.66
N GLU A 457 -11.35 -18.93 -5.09
CA GLU A 457 -11.29 -19.10 -3.64
C GLU A 457 -10.03 -18.39 -3.10
N LEU A 458 -10.12 -17.80 -1.91
CA LEU A 458 -8.98 -17.16 -1.27
C LEU A 458 -7.82 -18.15 -1.14
N ASP A 459 -6.71 -17.83 -1.80
CA ASP A 459 -5.46 -18.60 -1.82
C ASP A 459 -4.41 -18.06 -0.84
N ASP A 460 -4.81 -17.16 0.05
CA ASP A 460 -4.02 -16.70 1.20
C ASP A 460 -4.09 -17.75 2.33
N PRO A 461 -2.97 -18.41 2.69
CA PRO A 461 -2.93 -19.32 3.84
C PRO A 461 -2.90 -18.62 5.20
N GLY A 462 -2.77 -17.30 5.23
CA GLY A 462 -2.67 -16.46 6.41
C GLY A 462 -1.34 -16.60 7.15
N PRO A 463 -1.09 -15.70 8.11
CA PRO A 463 -0.03 -15.87 9.09
C PRO A 463 -0.33 -17.03 10.05
N VAL A 464 0.72 -17.60 10.66
CA VAL A 464 0.66 -18.72 11.58
C VAL A 464 1.19 -18.28 12.95
N MET A 465 0.43 -18.54 14.00
CA MET A 465 0.87 -18.34 15.38
C MET A 465 2.00 -19.31 15.73
N THR A 466 3.19 -18.78 15.98
CA THR A 466 4.38 -19.54 16.41
C THR A 466 4.99 -18.82 17.61
N ASP A 467 5.08 -19.51 18.76
CA ASP A 467 5.65 -18.97 20.01
C ASP A 467 5.12 -17.59 20.42
N GLY A 468 3.82 -17.36 20.20
CA GLY A 468 3.14 -16.10 20.53
C GLY A 468 3.25 -15.00 19.47
N LYS A 469 3.89 -15.27 18.32
CA LYS A 469 4.05 -14.33 17.21
C LYS A 469 3.27 -14.77 15.96
N MET A 470 2.68 -13.82 15.24
CA MET A 470 1.98 -14.04 13.97
C MET A 470 2.95 -14.01 12.78
N LEU A 471 3.54 -15.16 12.45
CA LEU A 471 4.57 -15.26 11.42
C LEU A 471 3.98 -15.54 10.03
N ASN A 472 4.62 -15.02 8.98
CA ASN A 472 4.23 -15.25 7.58
C ASN A 472 4.77 -16.60 7.06
N THR A 473 4.54 -17.68 7.82
CA THR A 473 5.02 -19.04 7.52
C THR A 473 3.91 -19.98 7.02
N GLY A 474 2.72 -19.44 6.73
CA GLY A 474 1.62 -20.20 6.14
C GLY A 474 2.03 -20.91 4.86
N VAL A 475 1.32 -21.99 4.52
CA VAL A 475 1.51 -22.70 3.25
C VAL A 475 0.15 -22.95 2.65
N TYR A 476 -0.10 -22.39 1.47
CA TYR A 476 -1.31 -22.71 0.73
C TYR A 476 -1.20 -24.15 0.22
N THR A 477 -2.28 -24.91 0.33
CA THR A 477 -2.39 -26.26 -0.21
C THR A 477 -3.63 -26.36 -1.09
N GLU A 478 -3.42 -26.78 -2.33
CA GLU A 478 -4.49 -26.95 -3.31
C GLU A 478 -5.50 -28.02 -2.83
N PRO A 479 -6.81 -27.73 -2.83
CA PRO A 479 -7.82 -28.73 -2.53
C PRO A 479 -7.78 -29.93 -3.50
N THR A 480 -7.72 -31.14 -2.95
CA THR A 480 -7.63 -32.38 -3.74
C THR A 480 -8.98 -32.99 -4.11
N THR A 481 -10.04 -32.64 -3.38
CA THR A 481 -11.40 -33.14 -3.63
C THR A 481 -12.18 -32.20 -4.53
N ASP A 482 -13.32 -32.65 -5.05
CA ASP A 482 -14.29 -31.78 -5.70
C ASP A 482 -15.10 -30.98 -4.66
N PRO A 483 -15.64 -29.80 -5.03
CA PRO A 483 -16.55 -29.06 -4.16
C PRO A 483 -17.82 -29.88 -3.90
N THR A 484 -18.26 -29.91 -2.64
CA THR A 484 -19.56 -30.51 -2.28
C THR A 484 -20.65 -29.47 -2.46
N LYS A 485 -21.74 -29.84 -3.13
CA LYS A 485 -22.90 -28.96 -3.34
C LYS A 485 -23.48 -28.52 -1.98
N ASP A 486 -23.60 -27.21 -1.78
CA ASP A 486 -24.36 -26.63 -0.69
C ASP A 486 -25.82 -26.43 -1.14
N SER A 487 -26.75 -27.15 -0.50
CA SER A 487 -28.17 -27.04 -0.81
C SER A 487 -28.82 -25.76 -0.30
N ALA A 488 -28.18 -25.03 0.62
CA ALA A 488 -28.67 -23.77 1.16
C ALA A 488 -28.25 -22.56 0.31
N PHE A 489 -27.30 -22.73 -0.60
CA PHE A 489 -26.78 -21.66 -1.44
C PHE A 489 -27.47 -21.64 -2.81
N ASP A 490 -28.16 -20.54 -3.12
CA ASP A 490 -28.85 -20.34 -4.39
C ASP A 490 -27.90 -19.82 -5.46
N VAL A 491 -27.49 -20.70 -6.37
CA VAL A 491 -26.59 -20.30 -7.47
C VAL A 491 -27.30 -19.44 -8.54
N THR A 492 -28.62 -19.30 -8.51
CA THR A 492 -29.42 -18.63 -9.55
C THR A 492 -29.78 -17.19 -9.21
N ALA A 493 -29.59 -16.76 -7.96
CA ALA A 493 -29.96 -15.43 -7.47
C ALA A 493 -28.74 -14.64 -7.01
N ALA A 494 -28.81 -13.31 -7.14
CA ALA A 494 -27.81 -12.43 -6.55
C ALA A 494 -28.01 -12.32 -5.03
N HIS A 495 -26.91 -12.33 -4.29
CA HIS A 495 -26.85 -12.09 -2.86
C HIS A 495 -26.04 -10.83 -2.56
N SER A 496 -26.26 -10.25 -1.39
CA SER A 496 -25.52 -9.07 -0.94
C SER A 496 -24.02 -9.30 -0.74
N THR A 497 -23.56 -10.56 -0.69
CA THR A 497 -22.15 -10.92 -0.47
C THR A 497 -21.43 -11.37 -1.75
N ASP A 498 -22.11 -11.33 -2.90
CA ASP A 498 -21.56 -11.80 -4.17
C ASP A 498 -20.52 -10.85 -4.77
N GLY A 499 -19.70 -11.39 -5.67
CA GLY A 499 -18.81 -10.57 -6.48
C GLY A 499 -19.62 -9.96 -7.63
N ALA A 500 -19.90 -8.65 -7.58
CA ALA A 500 -20.65 -7.96 -8.61
C ALA A 500 -19.76 -7.05 -9.48
N ALA A 501 -20.06 -7.03 -10.78
CA ALA A 501 -19.47 -6.12 -11.76
C ALA A 501 -20.51 -5.63 -12.77
N GLY A 502 -20.54 -4.32 -12.99
CA GLY A 502 -21.39 -3.63 -13.95
C GLY A 502 -20.56 -2.95 -15.04
N PHE A 503 -21.03 -3.06 -16.28
CA PHE A 503 -20.38 -2.51 -17.46
C PHE A 503 -21.40 -1.72 -18.29
N THR A 504 -21.08 -0.46 -18.61
CA THR A 504 -21.95 0.44 -19.36
C THR A 504 -21.23 0.98 -20.58
N SER A 505 -21.91 1.03 -21.74
CA SER A 505 -21.43 1.67 -22.97
C SER A 505 -20.00 1.29 -23.38
N ILE A 506 -19.62 0.02 -23.16
CA ILE A 506 -18.26 -0.47 -23.38
C ILE A 506 -18.23 -1.64 -24.37
N LYS A 507 -17.08 -1.84 -25.03
CA LYS A 507 -16.79 -3.01 -25.84
C LYS A 507 -15.77 -3.86 -25.12
N LEU A 508 -16.17 -5.08 -24.77
CA LEU A 508 -15.36 -6.05 -24.03
C LEU A 508 -15.01 -7.22 -24.92
N LYS A 509 -13.74 -7.58 -24.92
CA LYS A 509 -13.25 -8.83 -25.50
C LYS A 509 -12.47 -9.57 -24.43
N GLY A 510 -13.04 -10.66 -23.94
CA GLY A 510 -12.42 -11.47 -22.91
C GLY A 510 -13.43 -12.22 -22.04
N ASP A 511 -12.89 -13.08 -21.20
CA ASP A 511 -13.63 -14.08 -20.45
C ASP A 511 -13.91 -13.65 -19.01
N PHE A 512 -14.95 -14.25 -18.43
CA PHE A 512 -15.40 -14.05 -17.06
C PHE A 512 -15.55 -15.41 -16.40
N TYR A 513 -14.77 -15.67 -15.36
CA TYR A 513 -14.70 -16.97 -14.72
C TYR A 513 -15.01 -16.91 -13.24
N ASN A 514 -15.97 -17.73 -12.80
CA ASN A 514 -16.25 -17.97 -11.40
C ASN A 514 -15.74 -19.35 -10.97
N GLY A 515 -14.58 -19.37 -10.33
CA GLY A 515 -13.92 -20.56 -9.80
C GLY A 515 -14.15 -20.83 -8.33
N MET A 516 -15.13 -20.17 -7.69
CA MET A 516 -15.41 -20.34 -6.27
C MET A 516 -15.74 -21.79 -5.93
N ARG A 517 -15.28 -22.28 -4.78
CA ARG A 517 -15.61 -23.62 -4.30
C ARG A 517 -16.69 -23.55 -3.22
N LYS A 518 -16.59 -22.53 -2.37
CA LYS A 518 -17.58 -22.19 -1.33
C LYS A 518 -18.51 -21.10 -1.85
N GLY A 519 -19.79 -21.19 -1.50
CA GLY A 519 -20.89 -20.38 -2.04
C GLY A 519 -20.56 -18.89 -2.24
N LYS A 520 -20.45 -18.48 -3.51
CA LYS A 520 -20.43 -17.07 -3.93
C LYS A 520 -20.69 -16.99 -5.43
N ASN A 521 -21.66 -16.18 -5.83
CA ASN A 521 -21.97 -15.98 -7.24
C ASN A 521 -21.14 -14.84 -7.82
N MET A 522 -20.93 -14.92 -9.13
CA MET A 522 -20.48 -13.82 -9.97
C MET A 522 -21.73 -13.18 -10.57
N VAL A 523 -21.95 -11.91 -10.26
CA VAL A 523 -23.13 -11.15 -10.71
C VAL A 523 -22.68 -10.10 -11.72
N LEU A 524 -23.12 -10.25 -12.97
CA LEU A 524 -22.69 -9.41 -14.08
C LEU A 524 -23.86 -8.64 -14.66
N THR A 525 -23.72 -7.32 -14.78
CA THR A 525 -24.67 -6.45 -15.46
C THR A 525 -24.00 -5.75 -16.63
N PHE A 526 -24.63 -5.83 -17.79
CA PHE A 526 -24.18 -5.18 -19.02
C PHE A 526 -25.27 -4.24 -19.52
N GLU A 527 -24.96 -2.97 -19.74
CA GLU A 527 -25.88 -1.97 -20.31
C GLU A 527 -25.19 -1.31 -21.50
N ASP A 528 -25.89 -1.18 -22.64
CA ASP A 528 -25.33 -0.65 -23.90
C ASP A 528 -23.94 -1.25 -24.25
N THR A 529 -23.74 -2.54 -23.94
CA THR A 529 -22.41 -3.15 -23.94
C THR A 529 -22.33 -4.27 -24.96
N THR A 530 -21.22 -4.34 -25.70
CA THR A 530 -20.88 -5.52 -26.51
C THR A 530 -19.83 -6.34 -25.77
N VAL A 531 -20.11 -7.61 -25.51
CA VAL A 531 -19.15 -8.55 -24.92
C VAL A 531 -18.91 -9.73 -25.86
N GLU A 532 -17.64 -10.03 -26.14
CA GLU A 532 -17.18 -11.19 -26.91
C GLU A 532 -16.27 -12.05 -26.01
N GLY A 533 -16.75 -13.23 -25.62
CA GLY A 533 -16.03 -14.08 -24.66
C GLY A 533 -16.86 -15.21 -24.07
N VAL A 534 -16.21 -15.99 -23.21
CA VAL A 534 -16.80 -17.02 -22.35
C VAL A 534 -17.20 -16.39 -21.02
N ILE A 535 -18.42 -16.65 -20.55
CA ILE A 535 -18.90 -16.25 -19.22
C ILE A 535 -19.36 -17.51 -18.53
N SER A 536 -18.59 -18.01 -17.55
CA SER A 536 -18.80 -19.37 -17.06
C SER A 536 -18.43 -19.59 -15.60
N ALA A 537 -19.17 -20.49 -14.96
CA ALA A 537 -18.67 -21.23 -13.81
C ALA A 537 -17.49 -22.11 -14.25
N THR A 538 -16.49 -22.24 -13.38
CA THR A 538 -15.26 -23.00 -13.65
C THR A 538 -14.84 -23.84 -12.45
N ARG A 539 -14.04 -24.87 -12.72
CA ARG A 539 -13.07 -25.37 -11.76
C ARG A 539 -11.79 -24.58 -11.94
N THR A 540 -11.29 -24.00 -10.86
CA THR A 540 -9.95 -23.42 -10.80
C THR A 540 -8.98 -24.37 -10.16
N LYS A 541 -7.72 -24.29 -10.58
CA LYS A 541 -6.61 -25.03 -10.02
C LYS A 541 -5.31 -24.27 -10.25
N HIS A 542 -4.48 -24.11 -9.23
CA HIS A 542 -3.12 -23.64 -9.40
C HIS A 542 -2.29 -24.67 -10.17
N ARG A 543 -1.21 -24.19 -10.79
CA ARG A 543 -0.25 -25.05 -11.51
C ARG A 543 0.49 -25.98 -10.56
N VAL A 544 0.74 -25.52 -9.34
CA VAL A 544 1.42 -26.24 -8.25
C VAL A 544 0.43 -26.65 -7.17
N SER A 545 0.75 -27.70 -6.41
CA SER A 545 -0.12 -28.20 -5.33
C SER A 545 0.06 -27.46 -4.01
N THR A 546 1.15 -26.75 -3.84
CA THR A 546 1.50 -25.99 -2.63
C THR A 546 2.18 -24.69 -3.01
N ILE A 547 1.91 -23.63 -2.26
CA ILE A 547 2.54 -22.32 -2.42
C ILE A 547 3.00 -21.82 -1.06
N ASP A 548 4.28 -21.47 -0.96
CA ASP A 548 4.88 -20.80 0.19
C ASP A 548 5.56 -19.50 -0.24
N ALA A 549 6.24 -18.84 0.70
CA ALA A 549 6.96 -17.58 0.46
C ALA A 549 8.00 -17.64 -0.67
N SER A 550 8.58 -18.81 -0.98
CA SER A 550 9.56 -18.95 -2.07
C SER A 550 8.93 -18.99 -3.45
N THR A 551 7.62 -19.29 -3.53
CA THR A 551 6.85 -19.39 -4.77
C THR A 551 5.64 -18.47 -4.78
N PHE A 552 5.67 -17.37 -4.01
CA PHE A 552 4.55 -16.44 -3.82
C PHE A 552 3.90 -15.97 -5.13
N TYR A 553 4.70 -15.90 -6.21
CA TYR A 553 4.27 -15.49 -7.54
C TYR A 553 3.28 -16.45 -8.21
N GLU A 554 3.02 -17.64 -7.67
CA GLU A 554 1.97 -18.56 -8.14
C GLU A 554 0.56 -18.15 -7.66
N LEU A 555 0.46 -17.25 -6.67
CA LEU A 555 -0.82 -16.78 -6.14
C LEU A 555 -1.63 -16.04 -7.21
N GLY A 556 -2.94 -16.30 -7.23
CA GLY A 556 -3.88 -15.79 -8.22
C GLY A 556 -3.79 -16.46 -9.59
N ILE A 557 -2.72 -17.20 -9.90
CA ILE A 557 -2.52 -17.82 -11.21
C ILE A 557 -3.14 -19.21 -11.22
N VAL A 558 -4.27 -19.34 -11.93
CA VAL A 558 -5.02 -20.58 -12.02
C VAL A 558 -5.37 -20.95 -13.46
N THR A 559 -5.58 -22.23 -13.70
CA THR A 559 -6.25 -22.72 -14.91
C THR A 559 -7.75 -22.76 -14.67
N ASN A 560 -8.52 -22.15 -15.56
CA ASN A 560 -9.98 -22.18 -15.55
C ASN A 560 -10.49 -23.30 -16.48
N THR A 561 -11.17 -24.30 -15.91
CA THR A 561 -11.86 -25.35 -16.68
C THR A 561 -13.36 -25.15 -16.57
N VAL A 562 -14.02 -24.79 -17.68
CA VAL A 562 -15.48 -24.56 -17.69
C VAL A 562 -16.23 -25.84 -17.34
N GLN A 563 -17.18 -25.74 -16.40
CA GLN A 563 -18.03 -26.85 -15.98
C GLN A 563 -19.33 -26.33 -15.36
N PRO A 564 -20.37 -27.17 -15.23
CA PRO A 564 -21.61 -26.79 -14.54
C PRO A 564 -21.33 -26.24 -13.13
N ALA A 565 -22.09 -25.22 -12.74
CA ALA A 565 -21.96 -24.60 -11.42
C ALA A 565 -22.29 -25.59 -10.30
N VAL A 566 -21.46 -25.61 -9.25
CA VAL A 566 -21.73 -26.32 -8.00
C VAL A 566 -22.20 -25.33 -6.94
N ASN A 567 -21.31 -24.44 -6.49
CA ASN A 567 -21.60 -23.37 -5.53
C ASN A 567 -21.20 -21.97 -6.06
N ASN A 568 -20.82 -21.90 -7.32
CA ASN A 568 -20.21 -20.77 -8.01
C ASN A 568 -21.12 -20.31 -9.14
N GLY A 569 -22.31 -19.84 -8.79
CA GLY A 569 -23.28 -19.38 -9.77
C GLY A 569 -22.75 -18.22 -10.60
N VAL A 570 -23.27 -18.09 -11.81
CA VAL A 570 -22.97 -17.02 -12.73
C VAL A 570 -24.29 -16.42 -13.20
N VAL A 571 -24.60 -15.25 -12.64
CA VAL A 571 -25.86 -14.53 -12.81
C VAL A 571 -25.60 -13.37 -13.76
N VAL A 572 -26.20 -13.42 -14.95
CA VAL A 572 -25.93 -12.47 -16.03
C VAL A 572 -27.19 -11.69 -16.37
N SER A 573 -27.07 -10.37 -16.45
CA SER A 573 -28.09 -9.46 -16.95
C SER A 573 -27.57 -8.69 -18.17
N LEU A 574 -28.17 -8.94 -19.34
CA LEU A 574 -27.99 -8.14 -20.54
C LEU A 574 -29.11 -7.11 -20.60
N GLY A 575 -28.80 -5.89 -20.21
CA GLY A 575 -29.66 -4.71 -20.26
C GLY A 575 -29.78 -4.12 -21.68
N SER A 576 -30.36 -2.93 -21.79
CA SER A 576 -30.74 -2.34 -23.09
C SER A 576 -29.52 -2.21 -24.01
N GLY A 577 -29.71 -2.40 -25.31
CA GLY A 577 -28.64 -2.30 -26.31
C GLY A 577 -27.51 -3.33 -26.23
N SER A 578 -27.53 -4.24 -25.23
CA SER A 578 -26.40 -5.12 -24.99
C SER A 578 -26.38 -6.35 -25.91
N THR A 579 -25.17 -6.78 -26.28
CA THR A 579 -24.97 -7.98 -27.09
C THR A 579 -23.85 -8.84 -26.51
N TRP A 580 -24.14 -10.12 -26.26
CA TRP A 580 -23.14 -11.13 -25.95
C TRP A 580 -22.89 -12.05 -27.15
N THR A 581 -21.65 -12.02 -27.65
CA THR A 581 -21.12 -13.00 -28.61
C THR A 581 -20.39 -14.09 -27.86
N VAL A 582 -21.04 -15.25 -27.71
CA VAL A 582 -20.51 -16.42 -26.99
C VAL A 582 -19.41 -17.06 -27.83
N THR A 583 -18.16 -17.09 -27.36
CA THR A 583 -17.02 -17.61 -28.15
C THR A 583 -16.67 -19.07 -27.85
N GLY A 584 -17.17 -19.62 -26.74
CA GLY A 584 -16.93 -20.98 -26.30
C GLY A 584 -17.98 -21.48 -25.32
N THR A 585 -17.88 -22.74 -24.90
CA THR A 585 -18.84 -23.33 -23.96
C THR A 585 -18.90 -22.52 -22.66
N SER A 586 -20.10 -22.13 -22.26
CA SER A 586 -20.36 -21.29 -21.10
C SER A 586 -21.44 -21.93 -20.21
N TYR A 587 -21.17 -22.01 -18.90
CA TYR A 587 -22.12 -22.49 -17.90
C TYR A 587 -22.57 -21.32 -17.02
N VAL A 588 -23.83 -20.92 -17.17
CA VAL A 588 -24.46 -19.85 -16.39
C VAL A 588 -25.66 -20.39 -15.61
N THR A 589 -26.09 -19.68 -14.59
CA THR A 589 -27.16 -20.12 -13.68
C THR A 589 -28.39 -19.23 -13.72
N SER A 590 -28.22 -17.99 -14.20
CA SER A 590 -29.30 -17.08 -14.55
C SER A 590 -28.87 -16.19 -15.70
N LEU A 591 -29.77 -15.99 -16.67
CA LEU A 591 -29.56 -15.16 -17.85
C LEU A 591 -30.82 -14.33 -18.10
N ALA A 592 -30.78 -13.05 -17.72
CA ALA A 592 -31.78 -12.06 -18.05
C ALA A 592 -31.38 -11.30 -19.33
N ILE A 593 -32.33 -11.12 -20.25
CA ILE A 593 -32.09 -10.49 -21.55
C ILE A 593 -33.18 -9.45 -21.79
N ALA A 594 -32.79 -8.18 -21.92
CA ALA A 594 -33.69 -7.09 -22.29
C ALA A 594 -34.33 -7.30 -23.67
N ALA A 595 -35.40 -6.56 -23.97
CA ALA A 595 -36.19 -6.74 -25.19
C ALA A 595 -35.41 -6.47 -26.48
N ASP A 596 -34.38 -5.63 -26.40
CA ASP A 596 -33.49 -5.19 -27.48
C ASP A 596 -32.07 -5.76 -27.34
N ALA A 597 -31.81 -6.61 -26.33
CA ALA A 597 -30.54 -7.28 -26.14
C ALA A 597 -30.45 -8.59 -26.93
N ALA A 598 -29.23 -9.06 -27.19
CA ALA A 598 -28.98 -10.25 -27.99
C ALA A 598 -27.89 -11.18 -27.42
N VAL A 599 -28.09 -12.48 -27.58
CA VAL A 599 -27.06 -13.51 -27.38
C VAL A 599 -26.85 -14.25 -28.69
N LYS A 600 -25.62 -14.34 -29.16
CA LYS A 600 -25.30 -14.92 -30.48
C LYS A 600 -23.97 -15.68 -30.47
N ALA A 601 -23.76 -16.51 -31.49
CA ALA A 601 -22.46 -17.07 -31.80
C ALA A 601 -21.65 -16.16 -32.75
N PRO A 602 -20.32 -16.34 -32.84
CA PRO A 602 -19.47 -15.75 -33.86
C PRO A 602 -20.00 -16.02 -35.26
N ARG A 603 -19.61 -15.16 -36.21
CA ARG A 603 -20.02 -15.32 -37.61
C ARG A 603 -19.59 -16.69 -38.15
N GLY A 604 -20.54 -17.41 -38.75
CA GLY A 604 -20.30 -18.75 -39.31
C GLY A 604 -20.38 -19.89 -38.30
N LYS A 605 -20.76 -19.60 -37.05
CA LYS A 605 -20.96 -20.58 -35.97
C LYS A 605 -22.42 -20.62 -35.55
N THR A 606 -22.82 -21.74 -34.94
CA THR A 606 -24.17 -21.91 -34.40
C THR A 606 -24.14 -21.88 -32.88
N LEU A 607 -25.07 -21.14 -32.28
CA LEU A 607 -25.29 -21.14 -30.83
C LEU A 607 -26.37 -22.16 -30.48
N THR A 608 -26.05 -23.10 -29.59
CA THR A 608 -27.02 -23.98 -28.93
C THR A 608 -27.12 -23.60 -27.46
N VAL A 609 -28.35 -23.46 -26.96
CA VAL A 609 -28.61 -23.19 -25.54
C VAL A 609 -29.51 -24.27 -24.97
N THR A 610 -29.15 -24.78 -23.80
CA THR A 610 -29.98 -25.67 -23.00
C THR A 610 -30.25 -25.08 -21.64
N VAL A 611 -31.47 -25.24 -21.12
CA VAL A 611 -31.83 -24.94 -19.73
C VAL A 611 -32.25 -26.27 -19.10
N ASP A 612 -31.56 -26.67 -18.03
CA ASP A 612 -31.76 -27.96 -17.35
C ASP A 612 -31.71 -29.15 -18.34
N GLY A 613 -30.75 -29.10 -19.27
CA GLY A 613 -30.56 -30.11 -20.32
C GLY A 613 -31.57 -30.05 -21.48
N THR A 614 -32.58 -29.19 -21.42
CA THR A 614 -33.58 -29.04 -22.49
C THR A 614 -33.18 -27.93 -23.46
N ALA A 615 -33.08 -28.26 -24.75
CA ALA A 615 -32.82 -27.29 -25.81
C ALA A 615 -33.84 -26.14 -25.77
N THR A 616 -33.35 -24.91 -25.65
CA THR A 616 -34.16 -23.72 -25.39
C THR A 616 -33.82 -22.62 -26.38
N ALA A 617 -34.83 -22.10 -27.06
CA ALA A 617 -34.67 -20.92 -27.91
C ALA A 617 -34.51 -19.66 -27.04
N VAL A 618 -33.38 -18.96 -27.20
CA VAL A 618 -33.13 -17.69 -26.53
C VAL A 618 -34.00 -16.60 -27.17
N THR A 619 -34.85 -15.97 -26.37
CA THR A 619 -35.79 -14.93 -26.78
C THR A 619 -35.51 -13.66 -25.98
N PRO A 620 -35.29 -12.50 -26.62
CA PRO A 620 -35.18 -11.22 -25.93
C PRO A 620 -36.41 -10.91 -25.05
N GLY A 621 -36.22 -10.13 -24.00
CA GLY A 621 -37.26 -9.77 -23.02
C GLY A 621 -37.63 -10.88 -22.03
N ARG A 622 -36.74 -11.86 -21.82
CA ARG A 622 -36.96 -13.00 -20.91
C ARG A 622 -35.80 -13.22 -19.97
N THR A 623 -36.10 -13.87 -18.85
CA THR A 623 -35.12 -14.40 -17.90
C THR A 623 -35.20 -15.92 -17.90
N TYR A 624 -34.03 -16.54 -17.96
CA TYR A 624 -33.84 -17.98 -17.84
C TYR A 624 -33.10 -18.25 -16.53
N THR A 625 -33.52 -19.26 -15.78
CA THR A 625 -32.88 -19.71 -14.53
C THR A 625 -32.76 -21.23 -14.54
N GLY A 626 -31.73 -21.77 -13.87
CA GLY A 626 -31.44 -23.21 -13.84
C GLY A 626 -30.02 -23.51 -14.34
N ALA A 627 -29.75 -24.75 -14.74
CA ALA A 627 -28.48 -25.13 -15.36
C ALA A 627 -28.49 -24.72 -16.84
N ILE A 628 -27.92 -23.54 -17.15
CA ILE A 628 -27.89 -22.99 -18.49
C ILE A 628 -26.54 -23.29 -19.13
N THR A 629 -26.54 -23.99 -20.26
CA THR A 629 -25.33 -24.27 -21.05
C THR A 629 -25.46 -23.62 -22.42
N LEU A 630 -24.49 -22.80 -22.78
CA LEU A 630 -24.36 -22.22 -24.12
C LEU A 630 -23.16 -22.89 -24.81
N THR A 631 -23.37 -23.40 -26.03
CA THR A 631 -22.33 -24.08 -26.82
C THR A 631 -22.26 -23.51 -28.22
N VAL A 632 -21.04 -23.37 -28.73
CA VAL A 632 -20.73 -22.81 -30.05
C VAL A 632 -20.12 -23.91 -30.91
N ALA A 633 -20.69 -24.15 -32.09
CA ALA A 633 -20.23 -25.18 -33.05
C ALA A 633 -19.89 -24.56 -34.41
#